data_AF-A0A542FR14-F1
#
_entry.id   AF-A0A542FR14-F1
#
_cell.length_a   1.000
_cell.length_b   1.000
_cell.length_c   1.000
_cell.angle_alpha   90.00
_cell.angle_beta   90.00
_cell.angle_gamma   90.00
#
_symmetry.space_group_name_H-M   'P 1'
#
loop_
_entity.id
_entity.type
_entity.pdbx_description
1 polymer ?
#
loop_
_entity_poly.entity_id
_entity_poly.type
_entity_poly.pdbx_seq_one_letter_code
_entity_poly.pdbx_strand_id
1 'polypeptide(L)'
;MRSRSLRALSITAAVGVAASLGIAAVPAAAEEDPYKVLVVGKTLGFRHSHIDDTTNALTLLGQQNGFTVDVWDPAQASVTLPSTPFTTTADLQKYATIIFASPVDGTNNMDPARPRLLNDTELAAFQGYIRSGGGYVGLHAATDTMHAIPWYSQLTGGGARFRNHPQQQTATMRVENPTHPSTTMLPAEWVRFDEWYNFTTNPRDDVHVLITLDESTYNPGNGRMGADHPLAWCKNFEGGRSWYEGAGHTDASWTDPLFLSHILKGIQWTAGLVTGGGDCVTFREVGGIVDGVAADGNASTVAAVRAGLDAAKVSADAKDHVAAAKTLRQTQETAGALGNTTLVEKIDDLVEWQRGMSGDATGPDIRITSPAVDSVQRGNIVITGTAADAGSGIDEVTVHVRKLKDNGKLDGFLTNIEVPVLNGVWSTSVPASQFPDGRYGVTVLATDGVGNSVSAGGAHLKSFFIDTKRPALTVDAPASVVRGAAASVGLSASDGSGMNRIAANLYDANNATILKALGSTSGSSAIGSTTWAGSYALPTNLAPGEYTVRVSVSDLSGWSTTLTKKVVVTG
;
A
#
# COMPACT_ATOMS: atom_id res chain seq x y z
N MET A 1 -7.21 68.06 56.42
CA MET A 1 -6.98 69.11 55.41
C MET A 1 -6.32 68.44 54.21
N ARG A 2 -6.82 68.38 52.97
CA ARG A 2 -7.84 69.12 52.23
C ARG A 2 -8.56 68.13 51.29
N SER A 3 -9.85 68.39 51.05
CA SER A 3 -10.68 67.80 50.00
C SER A 3 -10.33 68.37 48.62
N ARG A 4 -10.69 67.62 47.56
CA ARG A 4 -11.17 68.09 46.23
C ARG A 4 -11.45 66.85 45.35
N SER A 5 -12.68 66.38 45.22
CA SER A 5 -13.77 66.84 44.31
C SER A 5 -13.53 66.52 42.82
N LEU A 6 -14.17 65.42 42.39
CA LEU A 6 -14.80 65.09 41.10
C LEU A 6 -14.55 65.97 39.86
N ARG A 7 -14.17 65.33 38.74
CA ARG A 7 -14.77 65.58 37.42
C ARG A 7 -14.93 64.27 36.65
N ALA A 8 -16.18 63.99 36.31
CA ALA A 8 -16.60 62.93 35.42
C ALA A 8 -16.19 63.25 33.96
N LEU A 9 -15.77 62.23 33.22
CA LEU A 9 -15.70 62.27 31.77
C LEU A 9 -16.44 61.05 31.23
N SER A 10 -17.58 61.30 30.61
CA SER A 10 -18.35 60.33 29.86
C SER A 10 -17.63 60.07 28.54
N ILE A 11 -17.20 58.83 28.30
CA ILE A 11 -16.81 58.35 26.97
C ILE A 11 -17.64 57.10 26.66
N THR A 12 -18.26 57.18 25.50
CA THR A 12 -19.20 56.29 24.82
C THR A 12 -18.75 54.83 24.84
N ALA A 13 -19.58 53.93 25.37
CA ALA A 13 -19.35 52.49 25.32
C ALA A 13 -19.65 51.95 23.91
N ALA A 14 -18.61 51.55 23.19
CA ALA A 14 -18.75 50.69 22.03
C ALA A 14 -19.02 49.26 22.52
N VAL A 15 -20.15 48.68 22.10
CA VAL A 15 -20.49 47.28 22.33
C VAL A 15 -19.57 46.43 21.44
N GLY A 16 -18.45 45.96 22.00
CA GLY A 16 -17.63 44.92 21.39
C GLY A 16 -18.22 43.55 21.71
N VAL A 17 -18.79 42.89 20.71
CA VAL A 17 -19.12 41.46 20.77
C VAL A 17 -17.80 40.69 20.75
N ALA A 18 -17.33 40.26 21.93
CA ALA A 18 -16.22 39.33 22.03
C ALA A 18 -16.73 37.92 21.65
N ALA A 19 -16.45 37.50 20.42
CA ALA A 19 -16.58 36.11 20.02
C ALA A 19 -15.51 35.30 20.75
N SER A 20 -15.89 34.65 21.85
CA SER A 20 -15.06 33.65 22.52
C SER A 20 -14.90 32.44 21.61
N LEU A 21 -13.78 32.36 20.88
CA LEU A 21 -13.31 31.14 20.25
C LEU A 21 -13.03 30.12 21.36
N GLY A 22 -13.95 29.16 21.53
CA GLY A 22 -13.73 28.00 22.38
C GLY A 22 -12.60 27.17 21.80
N ILE A 23 -11.41 27.27 22.40
CA ILE A 23 -10.33 26.33 22.17
C ILE A 23 -10.79 25.01 22.81
N ALA A 24 -11.26 24.08 21.99
CA ALA A 24 -11.45 22.71 22.42
C ALA A 24 -10.07 22.17 22.81
N ALA A 25 -9.90 21.82 24.09
CA ALA A 25 -8.72 21.12 24.55
C ALA A 25 -8.60 19.81 23.76
N VAL A 26 -7.53 19.70 22.97
CA VAL A 26 -7.14 18.43 22.35
C VAL A 26 -6.90 17.45 23.50
N PRO A 27 -7.50 16.24 23.50
CA PRO A 27 -7.19 15.26 24.52
C PRO A 27 -5.68 15.01 24.49
N ALA A 28 -5.03 15.14 25.65
CA ALA A 28 -3.66 14.71 25.81
C ALA A 28 -3.59 13.23 25.41
N ALA A 29 -2.77 12.91 24.40
CA ALA A 29 -2.44 11.54 24.10
C ALA A 29 -1.86 10.92 25.39
N ALA A 30 -2.41 9.79 25.84
CA ALA A 30 -1.81 9.05 26.92
C ALA A 30 -0.38 8.67 26.49
N GLU A 31 0.61 9.06 27.29
CA GLU A 31 2.00 8.69 27.08
C GLU A 31 2.09 7.18 27.28
N GLU A 32 2.34 6.42 26.20
CA GLU A 32 2.57 4.97 26.32
C GLU A 32 3.82 4.74 27.18
N ASP A 33 3.77 3.71 28.05
CA ASP A 33 4.92 3.36 28.88
C ASP A 33 6.13 3.05 27.97
N PRO A 34 7.31 3.64 28.26
CA PRO A 34 8.48 3.44 27.41
C PRO A 34 8.90 1.97 27.38
N TYR A 35 9.22 1.45 26.19
CA TYR A 35 9.73 0.09 26.05
C TYR A 35 11.14 -0.02 26.63
N LYS A 36 11.59 -1.24 26.95
CA LYS A 36 12.90 -1.47 27.58
C LYS A 36 13.91 -2.05 26.60
N VAL A 37 15.16 -1.63 26.76
CA VAL A 37 16.31 -2.13 26.02
C VAL A 37 17.38 -2.57 27.02
N LEU A 38 18.05 -3.69 26.75
CA LEU A 38 19.20 -4.15 27.53
C LEU A 38 20.49 -3.93 26.74
N VAL A 39 21.46 -3.22 27.31
CA VAL A 39 22.81 -3.08 26.76
C VAL A 39 23.76 -4.03 27.48
N VAL A 40 24.42 -4.90 26.73
CA VAL A 40 25.45 -5.84 27.21
C VAL A 40 26.81 -5.29 26.81
N GLY A 41 27.51 -4.67 27.77
CA GLY A 41 28.89 -4.17 27.61
C GLY A 41 29.95 -5.09 28.24
N LYS A 42 29.52 -6.21 28.84
CA LYS A 42 30.42 -7.20 29.45
C LYS A 42 31.41 -7.76 28.41
N THR A 43 32.69 -7.82 28.78
CA THR A 43 33.74 -8.50 28.01
C THR A 43 34.46 -9.54 28.87
N LEU A 44 35.03 -10.57 28.24
CA LEU A 44 36.02 -11.48 28.85
C LEU A 44 37.38 -11.41 28.14
N GLY A 45 37.45 -10.75 26.98
CA GLY A 45 38.65 -10.46 26.21
C GLY A 45 38.91 -8.95 26.09
N PHE A 46 39.39 -8.53 24.92
CA PHE A 46 39.68 -7.12 24.65
C PHE A 46 38.45 -6.24 24.89
N ARG A 47 38.66 -5.11 25.57
CA ARG A 47 37.60 -4.12 25.81
C ARG A 47 37.83 -2.93 24.91
N HIS A 48 36.88 -2.68 24.01
CA HIS A 48 36.89 -1.50 23.15
C HIS A 48 36.63 -0.24 24.00
N SER A 49 37.34 0.86 23.71
CA SER A 49 37.24 2.12 24.45
C SER A 49 35.83 2.70 24.40
N HIS A 50 35.16 2.55 23.26
CA HIS A 50 33.88 3.18 22.98
C HIS A 50 32.68 2.54 23.73
N ILE A 51 32.84 1.43 24.46
CA ILE A 51 31.69 0.73 25.09
C ILE A 51 30.94 1.64 26.09
N ASP A 52 31.67 2.47 26.83
CA ASP A 52 31.09 3.43 27.76
C ASP A 52 30.35 4.55 26.98
N ASP A 53 30.93 5.03 25.88
CA ASP A 53 30.30 6.02 24.99
C ASP A 53 29.04 5.47 24.31
N THR A 54 29.06 4.22 23.87
CA THR A 54 27.88 3.48 23.38
C THR A 54 26.77 3.48 24.43
N THR A 55 27.12 3.14 25.68
CA THR A 55 26.15 3.07 26.78
C THR A 55 25.50 4.44 27.05
N ASN A 56 26.31 5.49 27.07
CA ASN A 56 25.84 6.86 27.27
C ASN A 56 24.96 7.34 26.11
N ALA A 57 25.38 7.10 24.87
CA ALA A 57 24.63 7.47 23.67
C ALA A 57 23.27 6.77 23.60
N LEU A 58 23.22 5.46 23.88
CA LEU A 58 21.98 4.68 23.88
C LEU A 58 21.03 5.12 25.00
N THR A 59 21.56 5.47 26.17
CA THR A 59 20.77 6.03 27.28
C THR A 59 20.12 7.35 26.88
N LEU A 60 20.88 8.24 26.21
CA LEU A 60 20.37 9.51 25.72
C LEU A 60 19.33 9.33 24.60
N LEU A 61 19.59 8.42 23.65
CA LEU A 61 18.61 8.07 22.61
C LEU A 61 17.31 7.55 23.23
N GLY A 62 17.41 6.74 24.28
CA GLY A 62 16.24 6.25 25.02
C GLY A 62 15.40 7.38 25.61
N GLN A 63 16.04 8.31 26.31
CA GLN A 63 15.39 9.50 26.87
C GLN A 63 14.68 10.35 25.81
N GLN A 64 15.22 10.39 24.60
CA GLN A 64 14.68 11.20 23.49
C GLN A 64 13.60 10.49 22.66
N ASN A 65 13.55 9.15 22.69
CA ASN A 65 12.76 8.35 21.74
C ASN A 65 11.85 7.32 22.41
N GLY A 66 11.56 7.48 23.71
CA GLY A 66 10.53 6.69 24.40
C GLY A 66 10.96 5.27 24.77
N PHE A 67 12.23 5.06 25.15
CA PHE A 67 12.68 3.80 25.75
C PHE A 67 13.64 3.97 26.91
N THR A 68 13.64 3.01 27.84
CA THR A 68 14.61 2.95 28.94
C THR A 68 15.70 1.93 28.66
N VAL A 69 16.90 2.16 29.21
CA VAL A 69 18.06 1.29 29.04
C VAL A 69 18.45 0.69 30.39
N ASP A 70 18.44 -0.63 30.48
CA ASP A 70 19.15 -1.39 31.52
C ASP A 70 20.54 -1.77 30.98
N VAL A 71 21.57 -1.74 31.83
CA VAL A 71 22.96 -2.05 31.43
C VAL A 71 23.46 -3.27 32.17
N TRP A 72 24.06 -4.23 31.47
CA TRP A 72 24.84 -5.30 32.07
C TRP A 72 26.30 -5.22 31.60
N ASP A 73 27.10 -4.54 32.42
CA ASP A 73 28.53 -4.36 32.20
C ASP A 73 29.24 -4.21 33.56
N PRO A 74 29.83 -5.29 34.10
CA PRO A 74 30.53 -5.22 35.38
C PRO A 74 31.67 -4.18 35.45
N ALA A 75 32.20 -3.69 34.32
CA ALA A 75 33.19 -2.63 34.30
C ALA A 75 32.59 -1.23 34.57
N GLN A 76 31.28 -1.06 34.37
CA GLN A 76 30.54 0.18 34.60
C GLN A 76 29.70 0.09 35.89
N ALA A 77 30.37 -0.03 37.03
CA ALA A 77 29.76 -0.32 38.33
C ALA A 77 28.66 0.67 38.78
N SER A 78 28.65 1.90 38.25
CA SER A 78 27.65 2.93 38.59
C SER A 78 26.29 2.72 37.93
N VAL A 79 26.24 2.00 36.80
CA VAL A 79 25.02 1.83 35.98
C VAL A 79 24.65 0.38 35.73
N THR A 80 25.57 -0.56 35.95
CA THR A 80 25.30 -1.99 35.71
C THR A 80 24.25 -2.56 36.66
N LEU A 81 23.46 -3.49 36.13
CA LEU A 81 22.61 -4.37 36.91
C LEU A 81 23.45 -5.18 37.92
N PRO A 82 22.90 -5.47 39.11
CA PRO A 82 23.63 -6.13 40.20
C PRO A 82 23.94 -7.60 39.92
N SER A 83 23.25 -8.23 38.97
CA SER A 83 23.45 -9.61 38.57
C SER A 83 23.20 -9.76 37.06
N THR A 84 23.55 -10.92 36.51
CA THR A 84 23.21 -11.25 35.12
C THR A 84 21.70 -11.13 34.88
N PRO A 85 21.26 -10.48 33.79
CA PRO A 85 19.86 -10.47 33.39
C PRO A 85 19.46 -11.76 32.64
N PHE A 86 20.42 -12.60 32.25
CA PHE A 86 20.20 -13.83 31.47
C PHE A 86 19.81 -15.02 32.36
N THR A 87 18.79 -14.85 33.20
CA THR A 87 18.31 -15.87 34.14
C THR A 87 17.31 -16.82 33.49
N THR A 88 16.27 -16.28 32.84
CA THR A 88 15.24 -17.04 32.14
C THR A 88 14.76 -16.30 30.90
N THR A 89 14.10 -17.01 29.98
CA THR A 89 13.42 -16.38 28.83
C THR A 89 12.44 -15.30 29.26
N ALA A 90 11.63 -15.57 30.30
CA ALA A 90 10.61 -14.65 30.79
C ALA A 90 11.22 -13.35 31.35
N ASP A 91 12.37 -13.44 32.02
CA ASP A 91 13.07 -12.26 32.55
C ASP A 91 13.63 -11.37 31.42
N LEU A 92 13.96 -11.96 30.27
CA LEU A 92 14.44 -11.25 29.09
C LEU A 92 13.29 -10.68 28.24
N GLN A 93 12.09 -11.27 28.25
CA GLN A 93 10.93 -10.83 27.46
C GLN A 93 10.42 -9.42 27.79
N LYS A 94 10.84 -8.84 28.93
CA LYS A 94 10.56 -7.43 29.23
C LYS A 94 11.33 -6.44 28.34
N TYR A 95 12.40 -6.89 27.67
CA TYR A 95 13.19 -6.07 26.75
C TYR A 95 12.67 -6.25 25.33
N ALA A 96 12.40 -5.16 24.63
CA ALA A 96 12.03 -5.19 23.23
C ALA A 96 13.23 -5.55 22.33
N THR A 97 14.44 -5.11 22.72
CA THR A 97 15.68 -5.52 22.06
C THR A 97 16.84 -5.63 23.06
N ILE A 98 17.78 -6.53 22.78
CA ILE A 98 19.03 -6.71 23.52
C ILE A 98 20.20 -6.34 22.61
N ILE A 99 21.05 -5.42 23.08
CA ILE A 99 22.16 -4.85 22.34
C ILE A 99 23.48 -5.42 22.88
N PHE A 100 24.27 -6.05 22.04
CA PHE A 100 25.63 -6.49 22.35
C PHE A 100 26.59 -5.40 21.89
N ALA A 101 27.04 -4.57 22.84
CA ALA A 101 27.93 -3.43 22.61
C ALA A 101 29.38 -3.91 22.55
N SER A 102 29.74 -4.48 21.40
CA SER A 102 31.11 -4.92 21.07
C SER A 102 31.77 -5.83 22.10
N PRO A 103 31.07 -6.89 22.57
CA PRO A 103 31.69 -7.86 23.44
C PRO A 103 32.84 -8.57 22.73
N VAL A 104 33.86 -8.96 23.49
CA VAL A 104 34.87 -9.93 23.08
C VAL A 104 35.05 -10.91 24.23
N ASP A 105 35.18 -12.20 23.93
CA ASP A 105 35.44 -13.25 24.93
C ASP A 105 36.69 -14.11 24.63
N GLY A 106 37.37 -13.81 23.52
CA GLY A 106 38.61 -14.48 23.13
C GLY A 106 38.40 -15.93 22.65
N THR A 107 37.17 -16.33 22.33
CA THR A 107 36.84 -17.66 21.81
C THR A 107 37.25 -17.89 20.35
N ASN A 108 37.91 -16.91 19.71
CA ASN A 108 38.35 -16.96 18.31
C ASN A 108 39.35 -18.08 17.99
N ASN A 109 39.94 -18.73 18.99
CA ASN A 109 40.73 -19.96 18.82
C ASN A 109 39.88 -21.23 18.63
N MET A 110 38.54 -21.10 18.65
CA MET A 110 37.56 -22.19 18.51
C MET A 110 37.64 -23.27 19.61
N ASP A 111 38.27 -22.97 20.75
CA ASP A 111 38.34 -23.90 21.88
C ASP A 111 37.01 -23.92 22.65
N PRO A 112 36.25 -25.03 22.65
CA PRO A 112 34.96 -25.12 23.33
C PRO A 112 35.09 -25.10 24.86
N ALA A 113 36.29 -25.33 25.43
CA ALA A 113 36.53 -25.24 26.86
C ALA A 113 36.79 -23.80 27.33
N ARG A 114 37.02 -22.86 26.40
CA ARG A 114 37.29 -21.47 26.75
C ARG A 114 36.03 -20.81 27.33
N PRO A 115 36.14 -20.10 28.46
CA PRO A 115 35.02 -19.33 28.99
C PRO A 115 34.51 -18.34 27.95
N ARG A 116 33.19 -18.34 27.77
CA ARG A 116 32.48 -17.54 26.77
C ARG A 116 31.59 -16.49 27.46
N LEU A 117 31.17 -15.47 26.69
CA LEU A 117 30.45 -14.31 27.23
C LEU A 117 29.26 -14.69 28.12
N LEU A 118 28.41 -15.58 27.61
CA LEU A 118 27.29 -16.21 28.32
C LEU A 118 27.68 -17.64 28.66
N ASN A 119 27.29 -18.17 29.81
CA ASN A 119 27.39 -19.62 30.09
C ASN A 119 26.24 -20.43 29.43
N ASP A 120 26.13 -21.72 29.72
CA ASP A 120 25.09 -22.60 29.14
C ASP A 120 23.67 -22.19 29.51
N THR A 121 23.43 -21.88 30.78
CA THR A 121 22.12 -21.43 31.27
C THR A 121 21.74 -20.07 30.69
N GLU A 122 22.69 -19.13 30.67
CA GLU A 122 22.48 -17.78 30.12
C GLU A 122 22.23 -17.82 28.60
N LEU A 123 22.96 -18.66 27.87
CA LEU A 123 22.74 -18.88 26.45
C LEU A 123 21.37 -19.52 26.19
N ALA A 124 20.95 -20.49 27.00
CA ALA A 124 19.63 -21.09 26.85
C ALA A 124 18.49 -20.06 27.06
N ALA A 125 18.63 -19.17 28.04
CA ALA A 125 17.69 -18.06 28.24
C ALA A 125 17.67 -17.11 27.02
N PHE A 126 18.84 -16.75 26.50
CA PHE A 126 18.95 -15.89 25.32
C PHE A 126 18.36 -16.54 24.05
N GLN A 127 18.62 -17.83 23.83
CA GLN A 127 18.01 -18.61 22.75
C GLN A 127 16.48 -18.62 22.84
N GLY A 128 15.95 -18.84 24.05
CA GLY A 128 14.52 -18.80 24.30
C GLY A 128 13.91 -17.43 24.04
N TYR A 129 14.63 -16.35 24.38
CA TYR A 129 14.23 -14.97 24.10
C TYR A 129 14.10 -14.71 22.59
N ILE A 130 15.13 -15.07 21.81
CA ILE A 130 15.09 -14.94 20.34
C ILE A 130 13.94 -15.76 19.75
N ARG A 131 13.77 -17.01 20.19
CA ARG A 131 12.69 -17.90 19.75
C ARG A 131 11.28 -17.41 20.08
N SER A 132 11.18 -16.47 21.03
CA SER A 132 9.92 -15.85 21.43
C SER A 132 9.67 -14.52 20.72
N GLY A 133 10.44 -14.19 19.67
CA GLY A 133 10.28 -12.93 18.91
C GLY A 133 11.15 -11.77 19.40
N GLY A 134 12.11 -12.02 20.30
CA GLY A 134 13.00 -10.99 20.82
C GLY A 134 13.90 -10.33 19.77
N GLY A 135 14.13 -9.03 19.91
CA GLY A 135 15.08 -8.27 19.09
C GLY A 135 16.53 -8.41 19.56
N TYR A 136 17.48 -8.42 18.62
CA TYR A 136 18.91 -8.42 18.85
C TYR A 136 19.63 -7.39 17.99
N VAL A 137 20.52 -6.62 18.62
CA VAL A 137 21.43 -5.69 17.94
C VAL A 137 22.88 -6.09 18.26
N GLY A 138 23.66 -6.44 17.25
CA GLY A 138 25.10 -6.66 17.38
C GLY A 138 25.90 -5.47 16.87
N LEU A 139 26.82 -4.96 17.69
CA LEU A 139 27.65 -3.81 17.32
C LEU A 139 29.13 -4.19 17.24
N HIS A 140 29.77 -3.86 16.11
CA HIS A 140 31.19 -4.00 15.84
C HIS A 140 31.73 -5.39 16.28
N ALA A 141 32.42 -5.47 17.42
CA ALA A 141 33.00 -6.72 17.93
C ALA A 141 31.99 -7.81 18.36
N ALA A 142 30.68 -7.59 18.23
CA ALA A 142 29.69 -8.64 18.47
C ALA A 142 29.92 -9.91 17.62
N THR A 143 30.56 -9.80 16.44
CA THR A 143 30.99 -10.95 15.62
C THR A 143 32.31 -11.60 16.07
N ASP A 144 33.03 -11.02 17.03
CA ASP A 144 34.24 -11.55 17.68
C ASP A 144 33.93 -12.19 19.07
N THR A 145 32.72 -12.74 19.22
CA THR A 145 32.23 -13.33 20.47
C THR A 145 31.64 -14.71 20.22
N MET A 146 31.75 -15.61 21.20
CA MET A 146 31.16 -16.95 21.18
C MET A 146 31.41 -17.73 19.88
N HIS A 147 32.62 -17.66 19.32
CA HIS A 147 32.99 -18.27 18.05
C HIS A 147 32.68 -19.77 17.99
N ALA A 148 32.91 -20.48 19.10
CA ALA A 148 32.64 -21.91 19.23
C ALA A 148 31.14 -22.27 19.33
N ILE A 149 30.22 -21.29 19.30
CA ILE A 149 28.77 -21.49 19.36
C ILE A 149 28.16 -21.22 17.97
N PRO A 150 27.90 -22.26 17.15
CA PRO A 150 27.36 -22.08 15.80
C PRO A 150 26.06 -21.29 15.77
N TRP A 151 25.16 -21.54 16.74
CA TRP A 151 23.89 -20.83 16.85
C TRP A 151 24.07 -19.31 16.96
N TYR A 152 25.04 -18.84 17.74
CA TYR A 152 25.30 -17.41 17.89
C TYR A 152 25.83 -16.81 16.59
N SER A 153 26.77 -17.47 15.91
CA SER A 153 27.25 -17.00 14.60
C SER A 153 26.13 -16.92 13.55
N GLN A 154 25.14 -17.81 13.63
CA GLN A 154 23.97 -17.78 12.75
C GLN A 154 23.04 -16.59 13.06
N LEU A 155 22.84 -16.29 14.34
CA LEU A 155 22.11 -15.10 14.79
C LEU A 155 22.81 -13.81 14.35
N THR A 156 24.12 -13.69 14.59
CA THR A 156 24.84 -12.42 14.38
C THR A 156 25.19 -12.15 12.94
N GLY A 157 25.49 -13.17 12.14
CA GLY A 157 26.09 -12.98 10.81
C GLY A 157 25.85 -14.13 9.84
N GLY A 158 24.81 -14.95 10.02
CA GLY A 158 24.55 -16.07 9.10
C GLY A 158 25.68 -17.12 9.06
N GLY A 159 26.49 -17.20 10.12
CA GLY A 159 27.67 -18.05 10.20
C GLY A 159 29.00 -17.31 10.00
N ALA A 160 28.96 -16.05 9.55
CA ALA A 160 30.13 -15.18 9.52
C ALA A 160 30.59 -14.81 10.94
N ARG A 161 31.90 -14.84 11.15
CA ARG A 161 32.58 -14.41 12.38
C ARG A 161 33.66 -13.41 12.02
N PHE A 162 34.08 -12.60 12.99
CA PHE A 162 35.28 -11.80 12.85
C PHE A 162 36.49 -12.67 12.49
N ARG A 163 37.30 -12.21 11.54
CA ARG A 163 38.56 -12.85 11.15
C ARG A 163 39.77 -12.01 11.54
N ASN A 164 39.78 -10.76 11.10
CA ASN A 164 40.82 -9.76 11.34
C ASN A 164 40.35 -8.39 10.80
N HIS A 165 41.16 -7.36 10.98
CA HIS A 165 40.98 -6.05 10.36
C HIS A 165 42.37 -5.47 9.98
N PRO A 166 42.46 -4.56 9.00
CA PRO A 166 43.66 -3.75 8.80
C PRO A 166 43.75 -2.63 9.86
N GLN A 167 44.74 -1.76 9.75
CA GLN A 167 44.77 -0.53 10.55
C GLN A 167 43.51 0.31 10.29
N GLN A 168 43.07 1.06 11.31
CA GLN A 168 42.00 2.06 11.17
C GLN A 168 42.33 3.04 10.04
N GLN A 169 41.36 3.29 9.18
CA GLN A 169 41.56 4.13 7.99
C GLN A 169 40.21 4.59 7.44
N THR A 170 40.26 5.56 6.53
CA THR A 170 39.06 6.02 5.82
C THR A 170 38.65 5.03 4.74
N ALA A 171 37.36 4.74 4.63
CA ALA A 171 36.76 3.93 3.57
C ALA A 171 35.35 4.43 3.23
N THR A 172 34.83 4.00 2.08
CA THR A 172 33.45 4.30 1.65
C THR A 172 32.53 3.13 1.93
N MET A 173 31.52 3.35 2.75
CA MET A 173 30.37 2.46 2.91
C MET A 173 29.34 2.77 1.82
N ARG A 174 28.71 1.76 1.23
CA ARG A 174 27.67 1.89 0.21
C ARG A 174 26.36 1.34 0.74
N VAL A 175 25.32 2.18 0.77
CA VAL A 175 23.97 1.75 1.14
C VAL A 175 23.43 0.89 0.01
N GLU A 176 23.18 -0.38 0.30
CA GLU A 176 22.66 -1.33 -0.68
C GLU A 176 21.14 -1.37 -0.65
N ASN A 177 20.54 -1.40 0.54
CA ASN A 177 19.08 -1.30 0.70
C ASN A 177 18.73 0.10 1.23
N PRO A 178 18.28 1.05 0.41
CA PRO A 178 17.94 2.40 0.86
C PRO A 178 16.54 2.51 1.47
N THR A 179 15.73 1.44 1.46
CA THR A 179 14.34 1.48 1.94
C THR A 179 14.15 0.90 3.33
N HIS A 180 15.16 0.20 3.88
CA HIS A 180 15.12 -0.23 5.27
C HIS A 180 15.13 0.99 6.22
N PRO A 181 14.33 1.01 7.30
CA PRO A 181 14.22 2.18 8.19
C PRO A 181 15.56 2.67 8.73
N SER A 182 16.54 1.77 8.93
CA SER A 182 17.88 2.15 9.40
C SER A 182 18.75 2.83 8.35
N THR A 183 18.43 2.75 7.06
CA THR A 183 19.30 3.26 5.99
C THR A 183 18.67 4.39 5.18
N THR A 184 17.36 4.62 5.29
CA THR A 184 16.63 5.69 4.58
C THR A 184 17.21 7.10 4.75
N MET A 185 17.85 7.39 5.89
CA MET A 185 18.47 8.71 6.16
C MET A 185 19.93 8.80 5.71
N LEU A 186 20.55 7.69 5.31
CA LEU A 186 21.95 7.65 4.95
C LEU A 186 22.16 8.09 3.50
N PRO A 187 23.30 8.74 3.19
CA PRO A 187 23.68 8.97 1.80
C PRO A 187 24.02 7.62 1.14
N ALA A 188 23.84 7.53 -0.19
CA ALA A 188 24.15 6.32 -0.94
C ALA A 188 25.62 5.87 -0.79
N GLU A 189 26.53 6.84 -0.72
CA GLU A 189 27.93 6.65 -0.34
C GLU A 189 28.22 7.38 0.98
N TRP A 190 28.72 6.66 1.98
CA TRP A 190 29.00 7.18 3.30
C TRP A 190 30.47 6.96 3.67
N VAL A 191 31.26 8.03 3.57
CA VAL A 191 32.70 8.00 3.85
C VAL A 191 32.96 8.19 5.33
N ARG A 192 33.70 7.25 5.95
CA ARG A 192 34.00 7.26 7.39
C ARG A 192 35.43 6.82 7.67
N PHE A 193 35.97 7.21 8.83
CA PHE A 193 37.19 6.64 9.39
C PHE A 193 36.81 5.67 10.52
N ASP A 194 37.20 4.41 10.41
CA ASP A 194 36.85 3.37 11.37
C ASP A 194 37.81 2.17 11.29
N GLU A 195 37.55 1.14 12.08
CA GLU A 195 38.19 -0.18 12.02
C GLU A 195 37.32 -1.17 11.22
N TRP A 196 37.81 -1.57 10.04
CA TRP A 196 37.01 -2.35 9.09
C TRP A 196 37.21 -3.86 9.24
N TYR A 197 36.17 -4.56 9.69
CA TYR A 197 36.23 -6.00 9.93
C TYR A 197 36.17 -6.81 8.63
N ASN A 198 37.09 -7.75 8.50
CA ASN A 198 36.98 -8.87 7.58
C ASN A 198 36.35 -10.07 8.28
N PHE A 199 35.60 -10.86 7.53
CA PHE A 199 34.85 -11.99 8.07
C PHE A 199 35.39 -13.34 7.58
N THR A 200 35.09 -14.41 8.31
CA THR A 200 35.49 -15.78 7.96
C THR A 200 34.80 -16.31 6.70
N THR A 201 33.60 -15.80 6.41
CA THR A 201 32.82 -16.08 5.20
C THR A 201 31.99 -14.85 4.85
N ASN A 202 31.56 -14.74 3.60
CA ASN A 202 30.61 -13.72 3.19
C ASN A 202 29.20 -14.09 3.70
N PRO A 203 28.49 -13.21 4.44
CA PRO A 203 27.20 -13.52 5.03
C PRO A 203 26.00 -13.39 4.06
N ARG A 204 26.19 -12.82 2.86
CA ARG A 204 25.12 -12.36 1.96
C ARG A 204 24.04 -13.40 1.66
N ASP A 205 24.39 -14.67 1.53
CA ASP A 205 23.40 -15.70 1.21
C ASP A 205 22.47 -16.04 2.40
N ASP A 206 22.85 -15.60 3.60
CA ASP A 206 22.18 -15.92 4.87
C ASP A 206 21.57 -14.70 5.57
N VAL A 207 21.85 -13.49 5.09
CA VAL A 207 21.42 -12.22 5.70
C VAL A 207 20.91 -11.25 4.64
N HIS A 208 20.09 -10.31 5.07
CA HIS A 208 19.70 -9.17 4.25
C HIS A 208 20.74 -8.06 4.39
N VAL A 209 21.57 -7.87 3.35
CA VAL A 209 22.64 -6.86 3.37
C VAL A 209 22.02 -5.46 3.28
N LEU A 210 22.41 -4.59 4.21
CA LEU A 210 21.97 -3.19 4.26
C LEU A 210 23.06 -2.26 3.72
N ILE A 211 24.31 -2.53 4.09
CA ILE A 211 25.48 -1.71 3.74
C ILE A 211 26.65 -2.64 3.38
N THR A 212 27.35 -2.30 2.30
CA THR A 212 28.63 -2.91 1.91
C THR A 212 29.79 -1.93 2.08
N LEU A 213 31.01 -2.44 2.18
CA LEU A 213 32.24 -1.65 2.25
C LEU A 213 32.98 -1.71 0.91
N ASP A 214 33.40 -0.56 0.38
CA ASP A 214 34.11 -0.48 -0.89
C ASP A 214 35.62 -0.68 -0.70
N GLU A 215 36.10 -1.90 -0.89
CA GLU A 215 37.52 -2.25 -0.79
C GLU A 215 38.45 -1.53 -1.79
N SER A 216 37.92 -0.85 -2.81
CA SER A 216 38.75 -0.03 -3.70
C SER A 216 39.19 1.31 -3.08
N THR A 217 38.57 1.69 -1.95
CA THR A 217 38.77 2.99 -1.30
C THR A 217 39.75 2.96 -0.13
N TYR A 218 40.23 1.77 0.25
CA TYR A 218 41.13 1.58 1.39
C TYR A 218 42.03 0.35 1.20
N ASN A 219 42.95 0.08 2.13
CA ASN A 219 43.74 -1.16 2.14
C ASN A 219 43.13 -2.20 3.09
N PRO A 220 42.46 -3.26 2.58
CA PRO A 220 41.77 -4.27 3.40
C PRO A 220 42.73 -5.29 4.06
N GLY A 221 44.01 -5.28 3.70
CA GLY A 221 45.01 -6.22 4.21
C GLY A 221 44.76 -7.67 3.79
N ASN A 222 45.36 -8.61 4.53
CA ASN A 222 45.39 -10.03 4.17
C ASN A 222 44.07 -10.79 4.41
N GLY A 223 43.07 -10.11 4.99
CA GLY A 223 41.75 -10.67 5.30
C GLY A 223 40.66 -10.37 4.29
N ARG A 224 40.96 -9.58 3.26
CA ARG A 224 39.99 -8.97 2.33
C ARG A 224 38.87 -9.91 1.86
N MET A 225 37.66 -9.37 1.79
CA MET A 225 36.44 -10.02 1.31
C MET A 225 36.30 -9.93 -0.22
N GLY A 226 36.94 -8.95 -0.86
CA GLY A 226 36.97 -8.77 -2.30
C GLY A 226 35.88 -7.84 -2.82
N ALA A 227 35.31 -8.16 -3.98
CA ALA A 227 34.31 -7.31 -4.66
C ALA A 227 33.01 -7.12 -3.88
N ASP A 228 32.75 -8.00 -2.91
CA ASP A 228 31.56 -7.97 -2.07
C ASP A 228 31.96 -8.10 -0.60
N HIS A 229 31.75 -7.02 0.15
CA HIS A 229 32.08 -6.92 1.57
C HIS A 229 30.88 -6.39 2.35
N PRO A 230 29.88 -7.22 2.70
CA PRO A 230 28.80 -6.82 3.59
C PRO A 230 29.35 -6.38 4.95
N LEU A 231 28.88 -5.24 5.45
CA LEU A 231 29.34 -4.64 6.71
C LEU A 231 28.21 -4.43 7.72
N ALA A 232 27.01 -4.11 7.23
CA ALA A 232 25.81 -4.04 8.05
C ALA A 232 24.68 -4.85 7.39
N TRP A 233 23.91 -5.55 8.20
CA TRP A 233 22.85 -6.44 7.72
C TRP A 233 21.77 -6.66 8.78
N CYS A 234 20.66 -7.23 8.35
CA CYS A 234 19.60 -7.70 9.21
C CYS A 234 19.13 -9.10 8.81
N LYS A 235 18.43 -9.79 9.71
CA LYS A 235 17.96 -11.16 9.49
C LYS A 235 16.81 -11.49 10.43
N ASN A 236 15.79 -12.18 9.92
CA ASN A 236 14.84 -12.92 10.74
C ASN A 236 15.46 -14.27 11.13
N PHE A 237 15.60 -14.55 12.42
CA PHE A 237 16.28 -15.76 12.89
C PHE A 237 15.53 -16.42 14.04
N GLU A 238 15.08 -17.67 13.82
CA GLU A 238 14.29 -18.47 14.76
C GLU A 238 13.08 -17.72 15.35
N GLY A 239 12.47 -16.79 14.61
CA GLY A 239 11.32 -15.99 15.05
C GLY A 239 11.67 -14.61 15.59
N GLY A 240 12.94 -14.34 15.94
CA GLY A 240 13.43 -13.03 16.36
C GLY A 240 13.97 -12.18 15.21
N ARG A 241 14.23 -10.91 15.50
CA ARG A 241 14.82 -9.93 14.56
C ARG A 241 16.25 -9.61 14.97
N SER A 242 17.21 -9.88 14.10
CA SER A 242 18.63 -9.59 14.28
C SER A 242 19.07 -8.47 13.36
N TRP A 243 19.81 -7.49 13.90
CA TRP A 243 20.42 -6.40 13.16
C TRP A 243 21.87 -6.24 13.60
N TYR A 244 22.78 -6.02 12.65
CA TYR A 244 24.20 -5.91 12.91
C TYR A 244 24.82 -4.74 12.14
N GLU A 245 25.71 -4.00 12.81
CA GLU A 245 26.57 -2.98 12.22
C GLU A 245 28.02 -3.24 12.61
N GLY A 246 28.90 -3.35 11.61
CA GLY A 246 30.31 -3.65 11.78
C GLY A 246 31.19 -2.43 12.06
N ALA A 247 30.74 -1.22 11.75
CA ALA A 247 31.40 0.04 12.10
C ALA A 247 31.10 0.45 13.55
N GLY A 248 31.79 1.49 14.04
CA GLY A 248 31.57 2.05 15.38
C GLY A 248 32.71 1.83 16.38
N HIS A 249 33.90 1.43 15.92
CA HIS A 249 35.08 1.30 16.79
C HIS A 249 35.51 2.64 17.38
N THR A 250 35.40 3.71 16.59
CA THR A 250 35.90 5.02 16.99
C THR A 250 34.91 5.73 17.91
N ASP A 251 35.41 6.34 18.98
CA ASP A 251 34.61 7.12 19.93
C ASP A 251 33.79 8.21 19.22
N ALA A 252 34.31 8.78 18.13
CA ALA A 252 33.63 9.79 17.31
C ALA A 252 32.27 9.31 16.74
N SER A 253 32.12 8.01 16.43
CA SER A 253 30.87 7.44 15.92
C SER A 253 29.71 7.64 16.91
N TRP A 254 29.98 7.64 18.21
CA TRP A 254 28.96 7.74 19.28
C TRP A 254 28.51 9.17 19.57
N THR A 255 28.98 10.14 18.78
CA THR A 255 28.48 11.52 18.77
C THR A 255 28.02 11.99 17.38
N ASP A 256 28.19 11.15 16.35
CA ASP A 256 27.77 11.44 14.98
C ASP A 256 26.25 11.27 14.84
N PRO A 257 25.49 12.33 14.50
CA PRO A 257 24.04 12.24 14.38
C PRO A 257 23.54 11.22 13.34
N LEU A 258 24.25 11.04 12.22
CA LEU A 258 23.84 10.06 11.20
C LEU A 258 24.07 8.64 11.68
N PHE A 259 25.21 8.38 12.34
CA PHE A 259 25.49 7.06 12.93
C PHE A 259 24.49 6.72 14.04
N LEU A 260 24.22 7.67 14.96
CA LEU A 260 23.23 7.48 16.01
C LEU A 260 21.81 7.26 15.46
N SER A 261 21.44 7.95 14.38
CA SER A 261 20.15 7.73 13.72
C SER A 261 20.07 6.34 13.07
N HIS A 262 21.16 5.84 12.50
CA HIS A 262 21.26 4.48 11.95
C HIS A 262 21.05 3.43 13.05
N ILE A 263 21.77 3.56 14.17
CA ILE A 263 21.63 2.66 15.33
C ILE A 263 20.22 2.72 15.92
N LEU A 264 19.66 3.91 16.14
CA LEU A 264 18.31 4.09 16.67
C LEU A 264 17.27 3.34 15.84
N LYS A 265 17.36 3.46 14.51
CA LYS A 265 16.41 2.81 13.61
C LYS A 265 16.61 1.30 13.52
N GLY A 266 17.84 0.79 13.67
CA GLY A 266 18.10 -0.64 13.87
C GLY A 266 17.47 -1.17 15.16
N ILE A 267 17.57 -0.42 16.26
CA ILE A 267 16.91 -0.72 17.54
C ILE A 267 15.40 -0.75 17.38
N GLN A 268 14.82 0.28 16.77
CA GLN A 268 13.36 0.36 16.55
C GLN A 268 12.85 -0.78 15.66
N TRP A 269 13.61 -1.16 14.63
CA TRP A 269 13.22 -2.27 13.74
C TRP A 269 13.27 -3.62 14.46
N THR A 270 14.33 -3.89 15.23
CA THR A 270 14.43 -5.14 16.01
C THR A 270 13.42 -5.21 17.15
N ALA A 271 13.00 -4.06 17.69
CA ALA A 271 11.93 -3.94 18.66
C ALA A 271 10.51 -4.07 18.05
N GLY A 272 10.38 -4.17 16.71
CA GLY A 272 9.09 -4.28 16.02
C GLY A 272 8.30 -2.97 15.94
N LEU A 273 8.93 -1.82 16.20
CA LEU A 273 8.27 -0.50 16.20
C LEU A 273 8.23 0.15 14.82
N VAL A 274 9.12 -0.29 13.93
CA VAL A 274 9.14 0.10 12.53
C VAL A 274 9.31 -1.14 11.65
N THR A 275 8.84 -1.02 10.41
CA THR A 275 8.89 -2.02 9.36
C THR A 275 9.37 -1.32 8.09
N GLY A 276 9.97 -2.09 7.18
CA GLY A 276 10.36 -1.62 5.85
C GLY A 276 11.63 -2.25 5.33
N GLY A 277 11.89 -2.05 4.03
CA GLY A 277 13.00 -2.70 3.35
C GLY A 277 12.75 -4.19 3.12
N GLY A 278 11.47 -4.57 3.02
CA GLY A 278 11.00 -5.96 2.95
C GLY A 278 11.25 -6.77 4.21
N ASP A 279 11.26 -6.10 5.37
CA ASP A 279 11.42 -6.67 6.70
C ASP A 279 12.53 -7.74 6.80
N CYS A 280 13.62 -7.48 6.07
CA CYS A 280 14.84 -8.28 6.03
C CYS A 280 14.63 -9.75 5.65
N VAL A 281 13.59 -10.03 4.86
CA VAL A 281 13.33 -11.36 4.30
C VAL A 281 14.32 -11.68 3.19
N THR A 282 14.82 -12.92 3.20
CA THR A 282 15.74 -13.40 2.17
C THR A 282 15.08 -14.44 1.27
N PHE A 283 15.55 -14.56 0.02
CA PHE A 283 15.12 -15.65 -0.86
C PHE A 283 15.34 -17.03 -0.25
N ARG A 284 16.40 -17.21 0.55
CA ARG A 284 16.70 -18.45 1.27
C ARG A 284 15.63 -18.77 2.32
N GLU A 285 15.21 -17.76 3.11
CA GLU A 285 14.13 -17.89 4.09
C GLU A 285 12.84 -18.37 3.43
N VAL A 286 12.40 -17.69 2.36
CA VAL A 286 11.19 -18.04 1.63
C VAL A 286 11.31 -19.42 0.99
N GLY A 287 12.46 -19.74 0.40
CA GLY A 287 12.74 -21.06 -0.16
C GLY A 287 12.59 -22.19 0.85
N GLY A 288 13.10 -21.99 2.08
CA GLY A 288 12.93 -22.94 3.19
C GLY A 288 11.47 -23.13 3.62
N ILE A 289 10.65 -22.06 3.58
CA ILE A 289 9.21 -22.18 3.83
C ILE A 289 8.55 -23.03 2.74
N VAL A 290 8.88 -22.79 1.47
CA VAL A 290 8.38 -23.58 0.33
C VAL A 290 8.74 -25.06 0.46
N ASP A 291 9.97 -25.39 0.89
CA ASP A 291 10.39 -26.77 1.16
C ASP A 291 9.57 -27.45 2.27
N GLY A 292 9.07 -26.67 3.23
CA GLY A 292 8.25 -27.16 4.34
C GLY A 292 6.76 -27.33 4.00
N VAL A 293 6.29 -26.83 2.85
CA VAL A 293 4.89 -26.99 2.44
C VAL A 293 4.63 -28.43 1.99
N ALA A 294 3.67 -29.10 2.62
CA ALA A 294 3.24 -30.43 2.22
C ALA A 294 2.71 -30.44 0.78
N ALA A 295 3.28 -31.29 -0.08
CA ALA A 295 2.94 -31.35 -1.51
C ALA A 295 1.68 -32.17 -1.83
N ASP A 296 1.01 -32.74 -0.82
CA ASP A 296 -0.12 -33.66 -0.99
C ASP A 296 -1.28 -32.98 -1.72
N GLY A 297 -1.47 -33.32 -3.00
CA GLY A 297 -2.46 -32.71 -3.90
C GLY A 297 -2.06 -31.35 -4.50
N ASN A 298 -0.94 -30.76 -4.08
CA ASN A 298 -0.48 -29.41 -4.46
C ASN A 298 0.90 -29.37 -5.14
N ALA A 299 1.48 -30.53 -5.48
CA ALA A 299 2.86 -30.64 -5.98
C ALA A 299 3.17 -29.70 -7.16
N SER A 300 2.25 -29.53 -8.12
CA SER A 300 2.43 -28.61 -9.24
C SER A 300 2.47 -27.15 -8.81
N THR A 301 1.66 -26.77 -7.83
CA THR A 301 1.60 -25.40 -7.30
C THR A 301 2.86 -25.08 -6.51
N VAL A 302 3.32 -26.01 -5.66
CA VAL A 302 4.60 -25.87 -4.93
C VAL A 302 5.78 -25.73 -5.91
N ALA A 303 5.82 -26.55 -6.96
CA ALA A 303 6.84 -26.45 -8.00
C ALA A 303 6.79 -25.11 -8.75
N ALA A 304 5.60 -24.59 -9.04
CA ALA A 304 5.43 -23.29 -9.68
C ALA A 304 5.89 -22.14 -8.79
N VAL A 305 5.56 -22.16 -7.50
CA VAL A 305 6.04 -21.16 -6.52
C VAL A 305 7.56 -21.18 -6.42
N ARG A 306 8.17 -22.38 -6.37
CA ARG A 306 9.63 -22.52 -6.37
C ARG A 306 10.28 -21.93 -7.62
N ALA A 307 9.77 -22.30 -8.79
CA ALA A 307 10.29 -21.79 -10.05
C ALA A 307 10.16 -20.26 -10.17
N GLY A 308 9.05 -19.70 -9.67
CA GLY A 308 8.83 -18.25 -9.60
C GLY A 308 9.83 -17.55 -8.67
N LEU A 309 10.07 -18.11 -7.48
CA LEU A 309 11.05 -17.59 -6.52
C LEU A 309 12.48 -17.62 -7.10
N ASP A 310 12.86 -18.72 -7.75
CA ASP A 310 14.18 -18.86 -8.38
C ASP A 310 14.36 -17.86 -9.54
N ALA A 311 13.35 -17.68 -10.39
CA ALA A 311 13.38 -16.71 -11.48
C ALA A 311 13.44 -15.26 -10.98
N ALA A 312 12.71 -14.94 -9.91
CA ALA A 312 12.78 -13.64 -9.25
C ALA A 312 14.18 -13.38 -8.67
N LYS A 313 14.80 -14.39 -8.04
CA LYS A 313 16.17 -14.28 -7.52
C LYS A 313 17.17 -13.98 -8.63
N VAL A 314 17.07 -14.68 -9.77
CA VAL A 314 17.95 -14.42 -10.93
C VAL A 314 17.83 -12.96 -11.39
N SER A 315 16.61 -12.43 -11.44
CA SER A 315 16.37 -11.02 -11.81
C SER A 315 16.94 -10.05 -10.78
N ALA A 316 16.75 -10.32 -9.49
CA ALA A 316 17.28 -9.51 -8.40
C ALA A 316 18.82 -9.49 -8.38
N ASP A 317 19.46 -10.65 -8.58
CA ASP A 317 20.92 -10.76 -8.66
C ASP A 317 21.49 -10.02 -9.88
N ALA A 318 20.72 -9.95 -10.97
CA ALA A 318 21.03 -9.14 -12.15
C ALA A 318 20.71 -7.64 -11.98
N LYS A 319 20.21 -7.22 -10.81
CA LYS A 319 19.73 -5.86 -10.49
C LYS A 319 18.54 -5.39 -11.33
N ASP A 320 17.81 -6.32 -11.94
CA ASP A 320 16.51 -6.05 -12.57
C ASP A 320 15.40 -6.20 -11.54
N HIS A 321 15.34 -5.22 -10.64
CA HIS A 321 14.41 -5.21 -9.51
C HIS A 321 12.94 -5.08 -9.94
N VAL A 322 12.69 -4.48 -11.10
CA VAL A 322 11.33 -4.40 -11.70
C VAL A 322 10.86 -5.79 -12.12
N ALA A 323 11.68 -6.53 -12.88
CA ALA A 323 11.34 -7.89 -13.27
C ALA A 323 11.24 -8.84 -12.07
N ALA A 324 12.11 -8.67 -11.06
CA ALA A 324 12.05 -9.44 -9.82
C ALA A 324 10.74 -9.20 -9.07
N ALA A 325 10.36 -7.94 -8.83
CA ALA A 325 9.12 -7.56 -8.16
C ALA A 325 7.89 -8.10 -8.91
N LYS A 326 7.86 -7.98 -10.24
CA LYS A 326 6.78 -8.53 -11.07
C LYS A 326 6.64 -10.04 -10.93
N THR A 327 7.75 -10.75 -11.04
CA THR A 327 7.78 -12.22 -10.91
C THR A 327 7.32 -12.66 -9.52
N LEU A 328 7.72 -11.93 -8.46
CA LEU A 328 7.30 -12.21 -7.09
C LEU A 328 5.80 -12.00 -6.88
N ARG A 329 5.17 -10.96 -7.47
CA ARG A 329 3.70 -10.77 -7.40
C ARG A 329 2.95 -11.96 -8.00
N GLN A 330 3.35 -12.40 -9.18
CA GLN A 330 2.77 -13.58 -9.83
C GLN A 330 2.97 -14.86 -9.00
N THR A 331 4.15 -14.97 -8.37
CA THR A 331 4.50 -16.06 -7.46
C THR A 331 3.62 -16.04 -6.21
N GLN A 332 3.33 -14.85 -5.67
CA GLN A 332 2.48 -14.64 -4.50
C GLN A 332 1.03 -15.08 -4.77
N GLU A 333 0.46 -14.69 -5.92
CA GLU A 333 -0.87 -15.12 -6.35
C GLU A 333 -0.97 -16.64 -6.44
N THR A 334 0.06 -17.27 -7.02
CA THR A 334 0.17 -18.73 -7.11
C THR A 334 0.28 -19.36 -5.72
N ALA A 335 1.06 -18.77 -4.81
CA ALA A 335 1.21 -19.24 -3.44
C ALA A 335 -0.09 -19.13 -2.63
N GLY A 336 -0.97 -18.17 -2.96
CA GLY A 336 -2.29 -18.03 -2.33
C GLY A 336 -3.15 -19.28 -2.41
N ALA A 337 -3.00 -20.09 -3.46
CA ALA A 337 -3.71 -21.36 -3.62
C ALA A 337 -3.25 -22.45 -2.62
N LEU A 338 -2.08 -22.28 -1.97
CA LEU A 338 -1.55 -23.24 -0.99
C LEU A 338 -2.12 -23.06 0.42
N GLY A 339 -2.82 -21.94 0.69
CA GLY A 339 -3.40 -21.65 2.01
C GLY A 339 -2.37 -21.42 3.13
N ASN A 340 -1.10 -21.23 2.79
CA ASN A 340 -0.04 -20.90 3.75
C ASN A 340 0.14 -19.38 3.82
N THR A 341 -0.43 -18.74 4.85
CA THR A 341 -0.40 -17.27 5.00
C THR A 341 1.00 -16.74 5.21
N THR A 342 1.84 -17.44 6.00
CA THR A 342 3.23 -17.04 6.23
C THR A 342 4.04 -17.04 4.93
N LEU A 343 3.83 -18.01 4.04
CA LEU A 343 4.49 -18.01 2.73
C LEU A 343 4.07 -16.79 1.90
N VAL A 344 2.78 -16.47 1.86
CA VAL A 344 2.25 -15.33 1.10
C VAL A 344 2.78 -14.00 1.65
N GLU A 345 2.80 -13.84 2.97
CA GLU A 345 3.35 -12.67 3.67
C GLU A 345 4.84 -12.52 3.38
N LYS A 346 5.62 -13.61 3.45
CA LYS A 346 7.07 -13.56 3.19
C LYS A 346 7.41 -13.32 1.72
N ILE A 347 6.55 -13.72 0.78
CA ILE A 347 6.69 -13.30 -0.62
C ILE A 347 6.35 -11.82 -0.76
N ASP A 348 5.36 -11.30 -0.02
CA ASP A 348 5.03 -9.86 -0.01
C ASP A 348 6.20 -9.00 0.47
N ASP A 349 6.87 -9.44 1.53
CA ASP A 349 8.09 -8.80 2.04
C ASP A 349 9.19 -8.74 0.95
N LEU A 350 9.38 -9.82 0.18
CA LEU A 350 10.30 -9.80 -0.97
C LEU A 350 9.83 -8.84 -2.08
N VAL A 351 8.52 -8.77 -2.35
CA VAL A 351 7.94 -7.81 -3.30
C VAL A 351 8.25 -6.38 -2.85
N GLU A 352 8.00 -6.05 -1.58
CA GLU A 352 8.30 -4.73 -1.01
C GLU A 352 9.79 -4.39 -1.14
N TRP A 353 10.68 -5.32 -0.82
CA TRP A 353 12.11 -5.11 -0.98
C TRP A 353 12.48 -4.79 -2.43
N GLN A 354 12.08 -5.64 -3.38
CA GLN A 354 12.43 -5.45 -4.79
C GLN A 354 11.80 -4.18 -5.38
N ARG A 355 10.56 -3.84 -4.97
CA ARG A 355 9.94 -2.54 -5.30
C ARG A 355 10.80 -1.39 -4.82
N GLY A 356 11.22 -1.40 -3.55
CA GLY A 356 12.05 -0.37 -2.98
C GLY A 356 13.39 -0.19 -3.70
N MET A 357 14.00 -1.31 -4.11
CA MET A 357 15.26 -1.31 -4.85
C MET A 357 15.15 -0.78 -6.28
N SER A 358 13.96 -0.81 -6.89
CA SER A 358 13.74 -0.28 -8.25
C SER A 358 13.88 1.24 -8.34
N GLY A 359 13.70 1.95 -7.23
CA GLY A 359 13.63 3.41 -7.19
C GLY A 359 12.31 4.00 -7.72
N ASP A 360 11.37 3.17 -8.16
CA ASP A 360 10.05 3.59 -8.64
C ASP A 360 8.99 3.51 -7.54
N ALA A 361 8.66 4.66 -6.97
CA ALA A 361 7.61 4.81 -5.96
C ALA A 361 6.35 5.50 -6.51
N THR A 362 6.31 5.77 -7.82
CA THR A 362 5.23 6.54 -8.45
C THR A 362 4.31 5.62 -9.22
N GLY A 363 3.00 5.75 -9.00
CA GLY A 363 2.03 5.03 -9.82
C GLY A 363 1.87 5.63 -11.23
N PRO A 364 1.30 4.85 -12.16
CA PRO A 364 1.14 5.26 -13.56
C PRO A 364 0.16 6.43 -13.73
N ASP A 365 0.37 7.27 -14.76
CA ASP A 365 -0.65 8.21 -15.26
C ASP A 365 -1.61 7.45 -16.19
N ILE A 366 -2.91 7.60 -15.94
CA ILE A 366 -3.97 6.87 -16.63
C ILE A 366 -5.14 7.79 -16.97
N ARG A 367 -5.60 7.77 -18.22
CA ARG A 367 -6.71 8.60 -18.70
C ARG A 367 -7.66 7.82 -19.57
N ILE A 368 -8.95 8.14 -19.44
CA ILE A 368 -10.03 7.63 -20.29
C ILE A 368 -10.39 8.70 -21.33
N THR A 369 -10.26 8.37 -22.62
CA THR A 369 -10.61 9.27 -23.73
C THR A 369 -11.97 8.96 -24.34
N SER A 370 -12.39 7.69 -24.34
CA SER A 370 -13.68 7.24 -24.87
C SER A 370 -14.33 6.26 -23.89
N PRO A 371 -15.67 6.26 -23.74
CA PRO A 371 -16.66 7.06 -24.48
C PRO A 371 -16.70 8.54 -24.06
N ALA A 372 -17.29 9.38 -24.91
CA ALA A 372 -17.55 10.78 -24.56
C ALA A 372 -18.57 10.86 -23.41
N VAL A 373 -18.41 11.86 -22.54
CA VAL A 373 -19.31 12.06 -21.38
C VAL A 373 -20.75 12.25 -21.87
N ASP A 374 -21.66 11.51 -21.25
CA ASP A 374 -23.10 11.45 -21.51
C ASP A 374 -23.47 11.11 -22.97
N SER A 375 -22.56 10.49 -23.70
CA SER A 375 -22.84 9.93 -25.03
C SER A 375 -23.77 8.72 -24.96
N VAL A 376 -24.53 8.48 -26.03
CA VAL A 376 -25.43 7.33 -26.18
C VAL A 376 -24.73 6.25 -27.01
N GLN A 377 -24.66 5.05 -26.45
CA GLN A 377 -24.01 3.88 -27.03
C GLN A 377 -25.05 2.84 -27.42
N ARG A 378 -25.00 2.40 -28.69
CA ARG A 378 -26.04 1.55 -29.31
C ARG A 378 -25.51 0.21 -29.85
N GLY A 379 -24.23 0.16 -30.20
CA GLY A 379 -23.56 -1.00 -30.76
C GLY A 379 -22.37 -1.39 -29.89
N ASN A 380 -21.19 -1.52 -30.49
CA ASN A 380 -19.99 -1.72 -29.70
C ASN A 380 -19.60 -0.41 -28.98
N ILE A 381 -19.46 -0.50 -27.66
CA ILE A 381 -18.95 0.58 -26.82
C ILE A 381 -17.42 0.53 -26.93
N VAL A 382 -16.85 1.50 -27.64
CA VAL A 382 -15.40 1.63 -27.79
C VAL A 382 -14.85 2.39 -26.60
N ILE A 383 -13.98 1.75 -25.83
CA ILE A 383 -13.36 2.30 -24.63
C ILE A 383 -11.88 2.43 -24.89
N THR A 384 -11.36 3.66 -24.80
CA THR A 384 -9.97 3.96 -25.11
C THR A 384 -9.39 4.94 -24.12
N GLY A 385 -8.07 4.96 -24.06
CA GLY A 385 -7.35 5.93 -23.25
C GLY A 385 -5.84 5.81 -23.40
N THR A 386 -5.14 6.51 -22.52
CA THR A 386 -3.69 6.52 -22.45
C THR A 386 -3.22 6.05 -21.09
N ALA A 387 -2.12 5.31 -21.05
CA ALA A 387 -1.44 4.90 -19.83
C ALA A 387 0.07 5.12 -20.03
N ALA A 388 0.72 5.74 -19.07
CA ALA A 388 2.16 5.94 -19.10
C ALA A 388 2.73 5.86 -17.68
N ASP A 389 3.89 5.24 -17.58
CA ASP A 389 4.70 5.28 -16.38
C ASP A 389 6.16 5.56 -16.77
N ALA A 390 6.85 6.38 -15.99
CA ALA A 390 8.20 6.84 -16.28
C ALA A 390 9.28 6.00 -15.58
N GLY A 391 8.91 5.20 -14.59
CA GLY A 391 9.81 4.34 -13.83
C GLY A 391 9.85 2.94 -14.43
N SER A 392 8.95 2.09 -13.94
CA SER A 392 8.87 0.66 -14.25
C SER A 392 8.03 0.33 -15.49
N GLY A 393 7.35 1.32 -16.08
CA GLY A 393 6.49 1.14 -17.25
C GLY A 393 5.15 0.49 -16.88
N ILE A 394 4.22 0.42 -17.84
CA ILE A 394 2.90 -0.17 -17.59
C ILE A 394 2.96 -1.70 -17.65
N ASP A 395 2.49 -2.36 -16.61
CA ASP A 395 2.34 -3.82 -16.54
C ASP A 395 0.96 -4.25 -17.03
N GLU A 396 -0.09 -3.66 -16.44
CA GLU A 396 -1.48 -4.06 -16.68
C GLU A 396 -2.40 -2.84 -16.73
N VAL A 397 -3.41 -2.90 -17.61
CA VAL A 397 -4.56 -1.99 -17.59
C VAL A 397 -5.84 -2.81 -17.60
N THR A 398 -6.66 -2.62 -16.57
CA THR A 398 -7.93 -3.33 -16.40
C THR A 398 -9.10 -2.35 -16.55
N VAL A 399 -10.01 -2.65 -17.48
CA VAL A 399 -11.17 -1.81 -17.81
C VAL A 399 -12.45 -2.40 -17.23
N HIS A 400 -13.19 -1.56 -16.51
CA HIS A 400 -14.47 -1.91 -15.91
C HIS A 400 -15.58 -1.00 -16.41
N VAL A 401 -16.61 -1.60 -16.99
CA VAL A 401 -17.92 -0.95 -17.20
C VAL A 401 -18.77 -1.23 -15.96
N ARG A 402 -19.34 -0.17 -15.40
CA ARG A 402 -20.11 -0.22 -14.16
C ARG A 402 -21.42 0.51 -14.33
N LYS A 403 -22.51 -0.04 -13.78
CA LYS A 403 -23.81 0.62 -13.82
C LYS A 403 -23.78 1.83 -12.90
N LEU A 404 -24.34 2.95 -13.33
CA LEU A 404 -24.45 4.14 -12.49
C LEU A 404 -25.84 4.16 -11.84
N LYS A 405 -25.88 4.25 -10.51
CA LYS A 405 -27.13 4.41 -9.75
C LYS A 405 -27.65 5.84 -9.90
N ASP A 406 -28.94 6.03 -9.61
CA ASP A 406 -29.60 7.35 -9.67
C ASP A 406 -28.97 8.39 -8.73
N ASN A 407 -28.31 7.94 -7.66
CA ASN A 407 -27.56 8.80 -6.73
C ASN A 407 -26.13 9.14 -7.21
N GLY A 408 -25.79 8.78 -8.45
CA GLY A 408 -24.46 9.01 -9.04
C GLY A 408 -23.37 8.04 -8.58
N LYS A 409 -23.66 7.06 -7.74
CA LYS A 409 -22.69 6.04 -7.31
C LYS A 409 -22.60 4.89 -8.32
N LEU A 410 -21.40 4.36 -8.52
CA LEU A 410 -21.19 3.17 -9.34
C LEU A 410 -21.64 1.91 -8.60
N ASP A 411 -22.31 1.01 -9.31
CA ASP A 411 -22.79 -0.28 -8.83
C ASP A 411 -22.04 -1.44 -9.48
N GLY A 412 -21.57 -2.37 -8.65
CA GLY A 412 -20.90 -3.60 -9.07
C GLY A 412 -19.74 -3.43 -10.06
N PHE A 413 -19.12 -4.54 -10.43
CA PHE A 413 -18.28 -4.64 -11.62
C PHE A 413 -19.06 -5.49 -12.63
N LEU A 414 -19.34 -4.98 -13.82
CA LEU A 414 -20.02 -5.75 -14.86
C LEU A 414 -19.03 -6.36 -15.86
N THR A 415 -17.83 -5.79 -15.93
CA THR A 415 -16.72 -6.33 -16.71
C THR A 415 -15.44 -6.30 -15.90
N ASN A 416 -14.52 -7.20 -16.26
CA ASN A 416 -13.12 -7.19 -15.85
C ASN A 416 -12.30 -7.53 -17.10
N ILE A 417 -11.80 -6.51 -17.80
CA ILE A 417 -11.16 -6.70 -19.11
C ILE A 417 -9.73 -6.18 -19.02
N GLU A 418 -8.78 -7.09 -19.05
CA GLU A 418 -7.37 -6.77 -19.23
C GLU A 418 -7.12 -6.30 -20.66
N VAL A 419 -6.38 -5.20 -20.82
CA VAL A 419 -6.13 -4.55 -22.10
C VAL A 419 -4.65 -4.30 -22.25
N PRO A 420 -4.01 -4.75 -23.35
CA PRO A 420 -2.61 -4.44 -23.60
C PRO A 420 -2.44 -2.95 -23.88
N VAL A 421 -1.32 -2.39 -23.42
CA VAL A 421 -0.91 -1.01 -23.72
C VAL A 421 0.13 -1.04 -24.83
N LEU A 422 -0.18 -0.41 -25.96
CA LEU A 422 0.71 -0.31 -27.11
C LEU A 422 1.04 1.16 -27.36
N ASN A 423 2.31 1.51 -27.22
CA ASN A 423 2.81 2.88 -27.38
C ASN A 423 2.03 3.90 -26.51
N GLY A 424 1.76 3.54 -25.26
CA GLY A 424 1.05 4.39 -24.30
C GLY A 424 -0.46 4.50 -24.52
N VAL A 425 -1.04 3.73 -25.45
CA VAL A 425 -2.46 3.72 -25.77
C VAL A 425 -3.05 2.36 -25.47
N TRP A 426 -4.24 2.35 -24.87
CA TRP A 426 -5.03 1.14 -24.64
C TRP A 426 -6.43 1.30 -25.26
N SER A 427 -6.99 0.18 -25.71
CA SER A 427 -8.29 0.16 -26.39
C SER A 427 -8.97 -1.18 -26.21
N THR A 428 -10.25 -1.16 -25.86
CA THR A 428 -11.11 -2.33 -25.85
C THR A 428 -12.51 -1.98 -26.36
N SER A 429 -13.30 -3.00 -26.67
CA SER A 429 -14.65 -2.84 -27.20
C SER A 429 -15.57 -3.88 -26.57
N VAL A 430 -16.69 -3.44 -26.02
CA VAL A 430 -17.72 -4.33 -25.46
C VAL A 430 -19.06 -4.14 -26.19
N PRO A 431 -19.78 -5.20 -26.55
CA PRO A 431 -21.10 -5.05 -27.17
C PRO A 431 -22.12 -4.47 -26.18
N ALA A 432 -22.80 -3.38 -26.54
CA ALA A 432 -23.87 -2.78 -25.73
C ALA A 432 -25.00 -3.77 -25.40
N SER A 433 -25.26 -4.73 -26.28
CA SER A 433 -26.28 -5.76 -26.09
C SER A 433 -26.04 -6.68 -24.89
N GLN A 434 -24.83 -6.67 -24.30
CA GLN A 434 -24.54 -7.42 -23.07
C GLN A 434 -25.08 -6.73 -21.82
N PHE A 435 -25.47 -5.45 -21.91
CA PHE A 435 -25.92 -4.65 -20.80
C PHE A 435 -27.39 -4.26 -20.98
N PRO A 436 -28.20 -4.22 -19.90
CA PRO A 436 -29.50 -3.57 -19.93
C PRO A 436 -29.38 -2.09 -20.31
N ASP A 437 -30.44 -1.52 -20.88
CA ASP A 437 -30.50 -0.08 -21.13
C ASP A 437 -30.42 0.70 -19.80
N GLY A 438 -29.71 1.83 -19.82
CA GLY A 438 -29.51 2.66 -18.63
C GLY A 438 -28.21 3.45 -18.66
N ARG A 439 -27.86 4.05 -17.51
CA ARG A 439 -26.66 4.87 -17.34
C ARG A 439 -25.50 4.07 -16.78
N TYR A 440 -24.31 4.28 -17.34
CA TYR A 440 -23.08 3.54 -17.04
C TYR A 440 -21.89 4.50 -16.89
N GLY A 441 -20.82 4.00 -16.29
CA GLY A 441 -19.52 4.66 -16.23
C GLY A 441 -18.38 3.69 -16.49
N VAL A 442 -17.28 4.20 -17.04
CA VAL A 442 -16.02 3.46 -17.17
C VAL A 442 -15.09 3.81 -16.03
N THR A 443 -14.60 2.81 -15.31
CA THR A 443 -13.44 2.94 -14.43
C THR A 443 -12.30 2.10 -14.96
N VAL A 444 -11.07 2.60 -14.83
CA VAL A 444 -9.87 1.89 -15.27
C VAL A 444 -8.92 1.78 -14.08
N LEU A 445 -8.27 0.62 -13.94
CA LEU A 445 -7.14 0.41 -13.04
C LEU A 445 -5.91 0.24 -13.92
N ALA A 446 -4.83 0.96 -13.65
CA ALA A 446 -3.54 0.74 -14.27
C ALA A 446 -2.53 0.38 -13.19
N THR A 447 -1.71 -0.63 -13.46
CA THR A 447 -0.66 -1.13 -12.58
C THR A 447 0.67 -1.08 -13.34
N ASP A 448 1.72 -0.58 -12.71
CA ASP A 448 3.05 -0.51 -13.30
C ASP A 448 3.89 -1.79 -13.05
N GLY A 449 5.11 -1.83 -13.60
CA GLY A 449 6.01 -2.98 -13.52
C GLY A 449 6.38 -3.39 -12.10
N VAL A 450 6.48 -2.42 -11.18
CA VAL A 450 6.73 -2.69 -9.75
C VAL A 450 5.43 -2.93 -8.98
N GLY A 451 4.29 -2.63 -9.58
CA GLY A 451 2.93 -2.91 -9.14
C GLY A 451 2.30 -1.81 -8.29
N ASN A 452 2.73 -0.55 -8.44
CA ASN A 452 1.93 0.58 -8.00
C ASN A 452 0.70 0.67 -8.89
N SER A 453 -0.47 0.97 -8.32
CA SER A 453 -1.71 1.02 -9.08
C SER A 453 -2.45 2.34 -8.89
N VAL A 454 -3.03 2.84 -9.98
CA VAL A 454 -3.86 4.04 -10.00
C VAL A 454 -5.18 3.74 -10.69
N SER A 455 -6.29 4.20 -10.11
CA SER A 455 -7.61 4.08 -10.73
C SER A 455 -8.14 5.40 -11.29
N ALA A 456 -8.50 5.41 -12.57
CA ALA A 456 -9.28 6.46 -13.19
C ALA A 456 -10.78 6.17 -13.02
N GLY A 457 -11.40 6.78 -12.01
CA GLY A 457 -12.86 6.66 -11.76
C GLY A 457 -13.53 7.87 -11.11
N GLY A 458 -12.76 8.91 -10.76
CA GLY A 458 -13.25 10.19 -10.21
C GLY A 458 -13.35 11.28 -11.28
N ALA A 459 -12.44 12.26 -11.27
CA ALA A 459 -12.39 13.37 -12.24
C ALA A 459 -12.28 12.92 -13.71
N HIS A 460 -11.83 11.67 -13.93
CA HIS A 460 -11.68 11.07 -15.25
C HIS A 460 -12.84 10.10 -15.61
N LEU A 461 -13.85 9.96 -14.76
CA LEU A 461 -15.03 9.13 -15.03
C LEU A 461 -15.72 9.60 -16.30
N LYS A 462 -15.92 8.68 -17.25
CA LYS A 462 -16.76 8.91 -18.43
C LYS A 462 -18.09 8.21 -18.21
N SER A 463 -19.12 8.97 -17.84
CA SER A 463 -20.50 8.48 -17.84
C SER A 463 -21.02 8.42 -19.26
N PHE A 464 -21.88 7.45 -19.56
CA PHE A 464 -22.54 7.29 -20.86
C PHE A 464 -23.86 6.51 -20.68
N PHE A 465 -24.69 6.52 -21.71
CA PHE A 465 -25.95 5.78 -21.75
C PHE A 465 -25.82 4.60 -22.69
N ILE A 466 -26.34 3.46 -22.27
CA ILE A 466 -26.59 2.32 -23.15
C ILE A 466 -28.06 2.35 -23.49
N ASP A 467 -28.36 2.38 -24.79
CA ASP A 467 -29.72 2.35 -25.30
C ASP A 467 -29.81 1.53 -26.59
N THR A 468 -30.38 0.34 -26.44
CA THR A 468 -30.52 -0.67 -27.49
C THR A 468 -31.97 -0.86 -27.93
N LYS A 469 -32.93 -0.17 -27.32
CA LYS A 469 -34.37 -0.38 -27.53
C LYS A 469 -35.08 0.92 -27.86
N ARG A 470 -36.21 0.79 -28.54
CA ARG A 470 -37.14 1.91 -28.71
C ARG A 470 -37.99 2.06 -27.43
N PRO A 471 -38.43 3.29 -27.10
CA PRO A 471 -39.29 3.52 -25.95
C PRO A 471 -40.60 2.75 -26.15
N ALA A 472 -41.02 2.01 -25.13
CA ALA A 472 -42.31 1.34 -25.12
C ALA A 472 -43.41 2.39 -24.90
N LEU A 473 -44.49 2.27 -25.65
CA LEU A 473 -45.65 3.17 -25.59
C LEU A 473 -46.93 2.34 -25.59
N THR A 474 -47.87 2.70 -24.74
CA THR A 474 -49.18 2.08 -24.62
C THR A 474 -50.27 3.15 -24.56
N VAL A 475 -51.41 2.85 -25.19
CA VAL A 475 -52.60 3.72 -25.17
C VAL A 475 -53.71 2.99 -24.40
N ASP A 476 -53.76 3.25 -23.11
CA ASP A 476 -54.56 2.54 -22.13
C ASP A 476 -56.07 2.86 -22.24
N ALA A 477 -56.40 4.09 -22.65
CA ALA A 477 -57.79 4.54 -22.79
C ALA A 477 -57.93 5.59 -23.91
N PRO A 478 -59.13 5.79 -24.48
CA PRO A 478 -60.31 4.91 -24.38
C PRO A 478 -60.12 3.61 -25.17
N ALA A 479 -60.87 2.55 -24.85
CA ALA A 479 -60.70 1.24 -25.48
C ALA A 479 -61.08 1.23 -26.98
N SER A 480 -62.15 1.95 -27.37
CA SER A 480 -62.57 2.10 -28.78
C SER A 480 -63.79 3.03 -28.97
N VAL A 481 -64.71 3.11 -27.99
CA VAL A 481 -65.93 3.94 -28.07
C VAL A 481 -65.99 4.93 -26.91
N VAL A 482 -66.37 6.18 -27.21
CA VAL A 482 -66.54 7.28 -26.25
C VAL A 482 -67.99 7.79 -26.31
N ARG A 483 -68.66 7.90 -25.14
CA ARG A 483 -70.00 8.51 -24.99
C ARG A 483 -69.91 9.76 -24.12
N GLY A 484 -70.39 10.90 -24.61
CA GLY A 484 -70.71 12.10 -23.81
C GLY A 484 -69.53 12.75 -23.07
N ALA A 485 -69.26 14.01 -23.41
CA ALA A 485 -68.36 14.99 -22.77
C ALA A 485 -67.45 14.52 -21.61
N ALA A 486 -66.14 14.45 -21.90
CA ALA A 486 -64.97 14.29 -20.99
C ALA A 486 -64.21 12.94 -21.06
N ALA A 487 -64.06 12.35 -22.25
CA ALA A 487 -63.10 11.26 -22.42
C ALA A 487 -61.66 11.76 -22.54
N SER A 488 -60.73 11.02 -21.96
CA SER A 488 -59.30 11.26 -22.05
C SER A 488 -58.60 10.11 -22.74
N VAL A 489 -57.53 10.43 -23.47
CA VAL A 489 -56.57 9.44 -23.96
C VAL A 489 -55.60 9.14 -22.83
N GLY A 490 -55.74 7.97 -22.20
CA GLY A 490 -54.81 7.48 -21.19
C GLY A 490 -53.61 6.82 -21.85
N LEU A 491 -52.41 7.13 -21.37
CA LEU A 491 -51.13 6.78 -21.99
C LEU A 491 -50.14 6.36 -20.91
N SER A 492 -49.36 5.33 -21.22
CA SER A 492 -48.19 4.96 -20.45
C SER A 492 -47.01 4.71 -21.38
N ALA A 493 -45.82 5.02 -20.90
CA ALA A 493 -44.59 4.81 -21.64
C ALA A 493 -43.46 4.44 -20.69
N SER A 494 -42.51 3.66 -21.19
CA SER A 494 -41.32 3.28 -20.45
C SER A 494 -40.11 3.15 -21.36
N ASP A 495 -38.96 3.53 -20.83
CA ASP A 495 -37.68 3.39 -21.49
C ASP A 495 -36.54 3.35 -20.48
N GLY A 496 -35.56 2.48 -20.69
CA GLY A 496 -34.44 2.30 -19.76
C GLY A 496 -33.47 3.49 -19.73
N SER A 497 -33.40 4.27 -20.81
CA SER A 497 -32.57 5.48 -20.91
C SER A 497 -33.27 6.74 -20.42
N GLY A 498 -34.57 6.66 -20.11
CA GLY A 498 -35.39 7.78 -19.68
C GLY A 498 -36.07 8.49 -20.85
N MET A 499 -37.25 9.04 -20.62
CA MET A 499 -38.04 9.69 -21.67
C MET A 499 -37.70 11.16 -21.86
N ASN A 500 -37.79 11.62 -23.10
CA ASN A 500 -37.65 13.04 -23.45
C ASN A 500 -39.02 13.72 -23.53
N ARG A 501 -39.89 13.24 -24.43
CA ARG A 501 -41.16 13.91 -24.71
C ARG A 501 -42.24 12.93 -25.12
N ILE A 502 -43.46 13.19 -24.65
CA ILE A 502 -44.68 12.49 -25.08
C ILE A 502 -45.67 13.51 -25.64
N ALA A 503 -46.27 13.19 -26.78
CA ALA A 503 -47.26 14.04 -27.43
C ALA A 503 -48.43 13.20 -27.95
N ALA A 504 -49.63 13.76 -27.90
CA ALA A 504 -50.84 13.17 -28.44
C ALA A 504 -51.58 14.17 -29.33
N ASN A 505 -51.99 13.70 -30.50
CA ASN A 505 -52.69 14.48 -31.51
C ASN A 505 -53.90 13.71 -32.00
N LEU A 506 -55.00 14.43 -32.25
CA LEU A 506 -56.21 13.91 -32.86
C LEU A 506 -56.19 14.22 -34.35
N TYR A 507 -56.45 13.20 -35.15
CA TYR A 507 -56.56 13.23 -36.59
C TYR A 507 -57.97 12.81 -37.02
N ASP A 508 -58.28 13.10 -38.28
CA ASP A 508 -59.48 12.61 -38.95
C ASP A 508 -59.56 11.06 -39.01
N ALA A 509 -60.70 10.56 -39.47
CA ALA A 509 -60.95 9.13 -39.64
C ALA A 509 -59.89 8.44 -40.53
N ASN A 510 -59.24 9.16 -41.45
CA ASN A 510 -58.26 8.63 -42.38
C ASN A 510 -56.81 8.76 -41.87
N ASN A 511 -56.58 9.34 -40.68
CA ASN A 511 -55.26 9.66 -40.15
C ASN A 511 -54.45 10.59 -41.09
N ALA A 512 -55.13 11.40 -41.89
CA ALA A 512 -54.53 12.24 -42.93
C ALA A 512 -54.31 13.67 -42.43
N THR A 513 -55.32 14.27 -41.79
CA THR A 513 -55.29 15.65 -41.33
C THR A 513 -55.31 15.72 -39.81
N ILE A 514 -54.40 16.51 -39.22
CA ILE A 514 -54.45 16.81 -37.79
C ILE A 514 -55.63 17.74 -37.51
N LEU A 515 -56.53 17.30 -36.63
CA LEU A 515 -57.69 18.09 -36.20
C LEU A 515 -57.37 18.90 -34.95
N LYS A 516 -56.62 18.32 -34.00
CA LYS A 516 -56.27 18.99 -32.75
C LYS A 516 -55.02 18.39 -32.11
N ALA A 517 -54.12 19.24 -31.61
CA ALA A 517 -53.11 18.81 -30.65
C ALA A 517 -53.78 18.64 -29.28
N LEU A 518 -53.80 17.41 -28.76
CA LEU A 518 -54.42 17.09 -27.47
C LEU A 518 -53.53 17.53 -26.32
N GLY A 519 -52.23 17.38 -26.48
CA GLY A 519 -51.23 17.91 -25.57
C GLY A 519 -49.87 17.27 -25.78
N SER A 520 -48.88 17.83 -25.10
CA SER A 520 -47.58 17.21 -24.94
C SER A 520 -47.01 17.54 -23.57
N THR A 521 -46.08 16.73 -23.11
CA THR A 521 -45.18 17.14 -22.03
C THR A 521 -44.37 18.37 -22.47
N SER A 522 -43.81 19.11 -21.51
CA SER A 522 -43.08 20.35 -21.80
C SER A 522 -42.01 20.14 -22.86
N GLY A 523 -41.93 21.05 -23.83
CA GLY A 523 -40.84 21.06 -24.81
C GLY A 523 -39.54 21.68 -24.26
N SER A 524 -39.60 22.34 -23.11
CA SER A 524 -38.45 23.04 -22.51
C SER A 524 -37.62 22.18 -21.56
N SER A 525 -38.13 21.02 -21.15
CA SER A 525 -37.48 20.13 -20.19
C SER A 525 -37.89 18.69 -20.47
N ALA A 526 -36.91 17.80 -20.57
CA ALA A 526 -37.15 16.39 -20.75
C ALA A 526 -37.91 15.80 -19.56
N ILE A 527 -38.69 14.74 -19.80
CA ILE A 527 -39.39 13.99 -18.75
C ILE A 527 -38.38 13.38 -17.75
N GLY A 528 -37.26 12.83 -18.25
CA GLY A 528 -36.14 12.33 -17.45
C GLY A 528 -36.39 10.98 -16.76
N SER A 529 -37.64 10.65 -16.41
CA SER A 529 -38.00 9.37 -15.79
C SER A 529 -38.03 8.21 -16.78
N THR A 530 -37.75 7.00 -16.30
CA THR A 530 -37.79 5.75 -17.08
C THR A 530 -39.20 5.20 -17.26
N THR A 531 -40.17 5.73 -16.52
CA THR A 531 -41.62 5.44 -16.67
C THR A 531 -42.42 6.74 -16.61
N TRP A 532 -43.52 6.77 -17.36
CA TRP A 532 -44.44 7.90 -17.41
C TRP A 532 -45.84 7.37 -17.65
N ALA A 533 -46.81 7.94 -16.93
CA ALA A 533 -48.22 7.70 -17.16
C ALA A 533 -48.96 9.03 -17.10
N GLY A 534 -49.93 9.23 -17.98
CA GLY A 534 -50.69 10.46 -18.04
C GLY A 534 -51.87 10.37 -18.99
N SER A 535 -52.62 11.47 -19.09
CA SER A 535 -53.77 11.51 -19.97
C SER A 535 -53.98 12.87 -20.60
N TYR A 536 -54.47 12.90 -21.83
CA TYR A 536 -54.87 14.14 -22.53
C TYR A 536 -56.36 14.12 -22.84
N ALA A 537 -57.07 15.20 -22.52
CA ALA A 537 -58.50 15.31 -22.76
C ALA A 537 -58.80 15.37 -24.26
N LEU A 538 -59.82 14.64 -24.71
CA LEU A 538 -60.41 14.84 -26.02
C LEU A 538 -61.28 16.11 -26.03
N PRO A 539 -61.43 16.80 -27.17
CA PRO A 539 -62.34 17.93 -27.27
C PRO A 539 -63.78 17.54 -26.88
N THR A 540 -64.45 18.39 -26.11
CA THR A 540 -65.80 18.13 -25.59
C THR A 540 -66.90 18.27 -26.66
N ASN A 541 -66.57 18.84 -27.81
CA ASN A 541 -67.48 19.17 -28.91
C ASN A 541 -67.19 18.37 -30.19
N LEU A 542 -66.57 17.18 -30.10
CA LEU A 542 -66.40 16.30 -31.25
C LEU A 542 -67.78 15.80 -31.74
N ALA A 543 -68.04 15.94 -33.04
CA ALA A 543 -69.22 15.35 -33.66
C ALA A 543 -69.15 13.81 -33.60
N PRO A 544 -70.29 13.09 -33.53
CA PRO A 544 -70.30 11.65 -33.66
C PRO A 544 -69.60 11.19 -34.94
N GLY A 545 -68.68 10.22 -34.82
CA GLY A 545 -67.85 9.79 -35.94
C GLY A 545 -66.56 9.10 -35.49
N GLU A 546 -65.78 8.64 -36.47
CA GLU A 546 -64.48 8.01 -36.24
C GLU A 546 -63.33 9.02 -36.29
N TYR A 547 -62.41 8.88 -35.36
CA TYR A 547 -61.20 9.68 -35.26
C TYR A 547 -59.97 8.79 -35.03
N THR A 548 -58.79 9.34 -35.33
CA THR A 548 -57.53 8.64 -35.05
C THR A 548 -56.71 9.43 -34.04
N VAL A 549 -56.37 8.83 -32.91
CA VAL A 549 -55.40 9.40 -31.97
C VAL A 549 -54.02 8.89 -32.35
N ARG A 550 -53.10 9.79 -32.65
CA ARG A 550 -51.68 9.48 -32.84
C ARG A 550 -50.91 9.95 -31.62
N VAL A 551 -50.15 9.04 -31.03
CA VAL A 551 -49.35 9.28 -29.85
C VAL A 551 -47.91 8.98 -30.19
N SER A 552 -47.00 9.88 -29.84
CA SER A 552 -45.57 9.66 -29.97
C SER A 552 -44.89 9.82 -28.62
N VAL A 553 -43.89 8.97 -28.39
CA VAL A 553 -42.90 9.13 -27.34
C VAL A 553 -41.53 9.20 -27.99
N SER A 554 -40.68 10.06 -27.45
CA SER A 554 -39.24 10.07 -27.72
C SER A 554 -38.49 9.92 -26.41
N ASP A 555 -37.39 9.17 -26.43
CA ASP A 555 -36.49 9.04 -25.30
C ASP A 555 -35.38 10.10 -25.32
N LEU A 556 -34.59 10.12 -24.24
CA LEU A 556 -33.40 10.99 -24.11
C LEU A 556 -32.31 10.65 -25.11
N SER A 557 -32.33 9.42 -25.63
CA SER A 557 -31.36 8.90 -26.60
C SER A 557 -31.71 9.27 -28.04
N GLY A 558 -32.90 9.83 -28.29
CA GLY A 558 -33.38 10.29 -29.58
C GLY A 558 -34.14 9.25 -30.40
N TRP A 559 -34.44 8.05 -29.87
CA TRP A 559 -35.40 7.18 -30.52
C TRP A 559 -36.83 7.63 -30.24
N SER A 560 -37.73 7.18 -31.12
CA SER A 560 -39.14 7.44 -30.96
C SER A 560 -39.98 6.23 -31.33
N THR A 561 -41.11 6.10 -30.64
CA THR A 561 -42.20 5.18 -30.97
C THR A 561 -43.45 6.00 -31.19
N THR A 562 -44.17 5.68 -32.27
CA THR A 562 -45.47 6.29 -32.55
C THR A 562 -46.51 5.20 -32.68
N LEU A 563 -47.63 5.39 -31.99
CA LEU A 563 -48.80 4.53 -32.08
C LEU A 563 -50.01 5.32 -32.56
N THR A 564 -50.93 4.62 -33.22
CA THR A 564 -52.21 5.17 -33.64
C THR A 564 -53.33 4.30 -33.09
N LYS A 565 -54.36 4.93 -32.52
CA LYS A 565 -55.57 4.25 -32.01
C LYS A 565 -56.81 4.89 -32.60
N LYS A 566 -57.74 4.08 -33.10
CA LYS A 566 -59.06 4.54 -33.55
C LYS A 566 -59.95 4.82 -32.34
N VAL A 567 -60.70 5.91 -32.41
CA VAL A 567 -61.68 6.29 -31.39
C VAL A 567 -62.98 6.66 -32.08
N VAL A 568 -64.07 6.00 -31.70
CA VAL A 568 -65.41 6.27 -32.20
C VAL A 568 -66.14 7.12 -31.16
N VAL A 569 -66.54 8.33 -31.54
CA VAL A 569 -67.38 9.20 -30.71
C VAL A 569 -68.84 8.91 -31.05
N THR A 570 -69.63 8.56 -30.04
CA THR A 570 -71.08 8.32 -30.16
C THR A 570 -71.84 9.41 -29.42
N GLY A 571 -73.01 9.79 -29.97
CA GLY A 571 -73.86 10.87 -29.46
C GLY A 571 -74.47 10.60 -28.09
#